data_AF-A0A443RJK3-F1
#
_entry.id   AF-A0A443RJK3-F1
#
_cell.length_a   1.000
_cell.length_b   1.000
_cell.length_c   1.000
_cell.angle_alpha   90.00
_cell.angle_beta   90.00
_cell.angle_gamma   90.00
#
_symmetry.space_group_name_H-M   'P 1'
#
loop_
_entity.id
_entity.type
_entity.pdbx_description
1 polymer ?
#
loop_
_entity_poly.entity_id
_entity_poly.type
_entity_poly.pdbx_seq_one_letter_code
_entity_poly.pdbx_strand_id
1 'polypeptide(L)'
;CNALVYFPLFELIQFKNEECVTSDNLTGTCYTLTECALYGGVPRGICAAGFCVCCFWNVTCGGTAVRNRTYFINPHYPLPIMQEIRCAVTILKPLSMAKSIYELRINFRIFQMSQPTFGHCSIDAFSVVDYIERIPVICGNNDGLHSKFKRNEYSNEE
;
A
#
# COMPACT_ATOMS: atom_id res chain seq x y z
N CYS A 1 12.61 -5.28 -12.91
CA CYS A 1 12.37 -4.76 -14.26
C CYS A 1 13.51 -5.22 -15.15
N ASN A 2 13.23 -6.14 -16.07
CA ASN A 2 14.22 -6.57 -17.05
C ASN A 2 14.01 -5.76 -18.33
N ALA A 3 15.02 -4.99 -18.73
CA ALA A 3 14.97 -4.19 -19.94
C ALA A 3 16.07 -4.62 -20.90
N LEU A 4 15.73 -4.71 -22.18
CA LEU A 4 16.69 -4.92 -23.25
C LEU A 4 17.16 -3.56 -23.74
N VAL A 5 18.47 -3.32 -23.70
CA VAL A 5 19.09 -2.07 -24.17
C VAL A 5 19.97 -2.39 -25.37
N TYR A 6 19.94 -1.55 -26.41
CA TYR A 6 20.62 -1.80 -27.68
C TYR A 6 21.89 -0.94 -27.84
N PHE A 7 23.06 -1.52 -27.60
CA PHE A 7 24.39 -0.97 -27.95
C PHE A 7 25.44 -2.11 -27.95
N PRO A 8 26.39 -2.16 -28.91
CA PRO A 8 26.32 -2.89 -30.18
C PRO A 8 26.08 -4.43 -30.09
N LEU A 9 25.80 -4.99 -28.91
CA LEU A 9 25.37 -6.37 -28.68
C LEU A 9 24.15 -6.35 -27.73
N PHE A 10 23.25 -7.33 -27.81
CA PHE A 10 22.13 -7.42 -26.87
C PHE A 10 22.65 -7.71 -25.46
N GLU A 11 22.42 -6.79 -24.51
CA GLU A 11 22.70 -7.03 -23.10
C GLU A 11 21.39 -6.95 -22.30
N LEU A 12 21.10 -7.99 -21.52
CA LEU A 12 19.95 -8.02 -20.62
C LEU A 12 20.32 -7.28 -19.33
N ILE A 13 19.79 -6.08 -19.16
CA ILE A 13 20.01 -5.30 -17.95
C ILE A 13 18.82 -5.54 -17.01
N GLN A 14 19.11 -6.13 -15.85
CA GLN A 14 18.14 -6.34 -14.80
C GLN A 14 18.19 -5.18 -13.80
N PHE A 15 17.16 -4.34 -13.84
CA PHE A 15 16.94 -3.34 -12.81
C PHE A 15 16.16 -3.96 -11.65
N LYS A 16 16.65 -3.74 -10.43
CA LYS A 16 15.94 -4.15 -9.22
C LYS A 16 14.60 -3.41 -9.11
N ASN A 17 13.59 -4.09 -8.58
CA ASN A 17 12.26 -3.50 -8.35
C ASN A 17 12.33 -2.56 -7.14
N GLU A 18 12.77 -1.33 -7.37
CA GLU A 18 13.02 -0.33 -6.33
C GLU A 18 11.89 0.69 -6.22
N GLU A 19 11.96 1.53 -5.18
CA GLU A 19 11.05 2.65 -5.04
C GLU A 19 11.18 3.62 -6.21
N CYS A 20 10.05 4.18 -6.63
CA CYS A 20 10.01 5.26 -7.60
C CYS A 20 8.91 6.25 -7.19
N VAL A 21 9.05 7.49 -7.66
CA VAL A 21 8.04 8.54 -7.47
C VAL A 21 7.19 8.60 -8.73
N THR A 22 5.88 8.56 -8.54
CA THR A 22 4.91 8.68 -9.62
C THR A 22 4.74 10.14 -10.08
N SER A 23 4.10 10.36 -11.23
CA SER A 23 3.78 11.70 -11.74
C SER A 23 2.97 12.55 -10.74
N ASP A 24 2.19 11.91 -9.87
CA ASP A 24 1.30 12.56 -8.91
C ASP A 24 1.95 12.67 -7.51
N ASN A 25 3.27 12.53 -7.43
CA ASN A 25 4.07 12.55 -6.21
C ASN A 25 3.67 11.49 -5.17
N LEU A 26 3.10 10.37 -5.64
CA LEU A 26 2.86 9.14 -4.85
C LEU A 26 4.05 8.19 -5.00
N THR A 27 4.18 7.25 -4.08
CA THR A 27 5.23 6.23 -4.13
C THR A 27 4.75 5.01 -4.90
N GLY A 28 5.56 4.52 -5.83
CA GLY A 28 5.32 3.28 -6.57
C GLY A 28 6.48 2.30 -6.43
N THR A 29 6.48 1.28 -7.27
CA THR A 29 7.63 0.40 -7.45
C THR A 29 7.96 0.25 -8.93
N CYS A 30 9.25 0.26 -9.26
CA CYS A 30 9.71 0.21 -10.63
C CYS A 30 9.54 -1.21 -11.22
N TYR A 31 8.77 -1.33 -12.30
CA TYR A 31 8.49 -2.59 -13.00
C TYR A 31 8.51 -2.38 -14.52
N THR A 32 8.62 -3.45 -15.30
CA THR A 32 8.29 -3.34 -16.73
C THR A 32 6.79 -3.00 -16.88
N LEU A 33 6.40 -2.45 -18.03
CA LEU A 33 4.99 -2.19 -18.32
C LEU A 33 4.16 -3.47 -18.25
N THR A 34 4.69 -4.58 -18.76
CA THR A 34 4.02 -5.89 -18.75
C THR A 34 3.90 -6.47 -17.34
N GLU A 35 4.94 -6.39 -16.51
CA GLU A 35 4.90 -6.81 -15.11
C GLU A 35 3.89 -5.97 -14.32
N CYS A 36 3.88 -4.65 -14.52
CA CYS A 36 2.96 -3.75 -13.84
C CYS A 36 1.49 -4.12 -14.13
N ALA A 37 1.16 -4.32 -15.41
CA ALA A 37 -0.19 -4.74 -15.83
C ALA A 37 -0.55 -6.14 -15.32
N LEU A 38 0.36 -7.11 -15.44
CA LEU A 38 0.18 -8.49 -14.94
C LEU A 38 -0.13 -8.51 -13.44
N TYR A 39 0.44 -7.56 -12.70
CA TYR A 39 0.28 -7.42 -11.26
C TYR A 39 -0.88 -6.50 -10.86
N GLY A 40 -1.73 -6.11 -11.80
CA GLY A 40 -2.90 -5.27 -11.54
C GLY A 40 -2.57 -3.84 -11.10
N GLY A 41 -1.36 -3.36 -11.39
CA GLY A 41 -0.96 -2.00 -11.10
C GLY A 41 -1.19 -1.07 -12.29
N VAL A 42 -1.12 0.23 -12.03
CA VAL A 42 -1.28 1.28 -13.02
C VAL A 42 0.06 1.99 -13.23
N PRO A 43 0.57 2.09 -14.47
CA PRO A 43 1.78 2.86 -14.74
C PRO A 43 1.52 4.35 -14.51
N ARG A 44 2.28 4.97 -13.61
CA ARG A 44 2.17 6.40 -13.28
C ARG A 44 3.53 7.08 -13.25
N GLY A 45 4.25 7.05 -14.36
CA GLY A 45 5.58 7.66 -14.49
C GLY A 45 6.62 6.66 -14.98
N ILE A 46 7.85 7.14 -15.11
CA ILE A 46 8.97 6.37 -15.67
C ILE A 46 10.06 6.17 -14.62
N CYS A 47 10.78 5.06 -14.72
CA CYS A 47 11.91 4.74 -13.87
C CYS A 47 12.98 3.96 -14.67
N ALA A 48 14.12 3.66 -14.04
CA ALA A 48 15.25 2.98 -14.69
C ALA A 48 15.63 3.60 -16.05
N ALA A 49 15.96 4.89 -16.04
CA ALA A 49 16.33 5.66 -17.25
C ALA A 49 15.29 5.63 -18.39
N GLY A 50 14.03 5.36 -18.10
CA GLY A 50 12.94 5.33 -19.08
C GLY A 50 12.64 3.95 -19.66
N PHE A 51 13.36 2.91 -19.25
CA PHE A 51 13.09 1.54 -19.70
C PHE A 51 11.92 0.87 -18.97
N CYS A 52 11.50 1.44 -17.84
CA CYS A 52 10.52 0.87 -16.94
C CYS A 52 9.49 1.93 -16.53
N VAL A 53 8.40 1.48 -15.92
CA VAL A 53 7.33 2.35 -15.42
C VAL A 53 7.28 2.33 -13.90
N CYS A 54 6.93 3.46 -13.31
CA CYS A 54 6.62 3.52 -11.90
C CYS A 54 5.21 2.97 -11.66
N CYS A 55 5.14 1.73 -11.19
CA CYS A 55 3.88 1.02 -11.03
C CYS A 55 3.23 1.40 -9.69
N PHE A 56 1.96 1.80 -9.76
CA PHE A 56 1.15 2.23 -8.63
C PHE A 56 0.03 1.22 -8.35
N TRP A 57 -0.17 0.87 -7.07
CA TRP A 57 -1.29 0.04 -6.64
C TRP A 57 -2.15 0.79 -5.64
N ASN A 58 -3.45 0.67 -5.81
CA ASN A 58 -4.44 1.09 -4.83
C ASN A 58 -5.54 0.05 -4.67
N VAL A 59 -6.18 0.10 -3.51
CA VAL A 59 -7.37 -0.70 -3.17
C VAL A 59 -8.38 0.19 -2.47
N THR A 60 -9.66 -0.19 -2.56
CA THR A 60 -10.76 0.45 -1.85
C THR A 60 -11.46 -0.58 -0.94
N CYS A 61 -12.59 -0.21 -0.34
CA CYS A 61 -13.36 -1.10 0.53
C CYS A 61 -13.66 -2.45 -0.13
N GLY A 62 -13.42 -3.53 0.61
CA GLY A 62 -13.55 -4.92 0.13
C GLY A 62 -12.34 -5.43 -0.67
N GLY A 63 -11.36 -4.57 -0.93
CA GLY A 63 -10.16 -4.91 -1.69
C GLY A 63 -9.11 -5.67 -0.88
N THR A 64 -8.17 -6.26 -1.61
CA THR A 64 -7.06 -7.02 -1.04
C THR A 64 -5.72 -6.43 -1.50
N ALA A 65 -4.92 -5.96 -0.57
CA ALA A 65 -3.56 -5.49 -0.82
C ALA A 65 -2.58 -6.65 -0.67
N VAL A 66 -1.95 -7.05 -1.78
CA VAL A 66 -0.94 -8.13 -1.83
C VAL A 66 0.49 -7.60 -1.98
N ARG A 67 0.69 -6.31 -2.22
CA ARG A 67 2.01 -5.74 -2.51
C ARG A 67 2.39 -4.67 -1.53
N ASN A 68 3.70 -4.55 -1.32
CA ASN A 68 4.26 -3.41 -0.60
C ASN A 68 3.93 -2.12 -1.37
N ARG A 69 3.75 -1.00 -0.63
CA ARG A 69 3.41 0.32 -1.19
C ARG A 69 2.07 0.34 -1.95
N THR A 70 1.08 -0.39 -1.43
CA THR A 70 -0.31 -0.29 -1.89
C THR A 70 -1.04 0.81 -1.11
N TYR A 71 -1.77 1.66 -1.82
CA TYR A 71 -2.56 2.74 -1.23
C TYR A 71 -3.98 2.27 -0.94
N PHE A 72 -4.46 2.47 0.29
CA PHE A 72 -5.89 2.38 0.57
C PHE A 72 -6.53 3.74 0.29
N ILE A 73 -7.63 3.72 -0.47
CA ILE A 73 -8.36 4.92 -0.87
C ILE A 73 -9.84 4.70 -0.55
N ASN A 74 -10.45 5.65 0.16
CA ASN A 74 -11.87 5.60 0.42
C ASN A 74 -12.66 5.67 -0.91
N PRO A 75 -13.84 5.03 -1.02
CA PRO A 75 -14.57 4.89 -2.30
C PRO A 75 -14.91 6.22 -2.98
N HIS A 76 -15.01 7.31 -2.22
CA HIS A 76 -15.39 8.63 -2.72
C HIS A 76 -14.20 9.59 -2.89
N TYR A 77 -12.96 9.15 -2.64
CA TYR A 77 -11.80 10.02 -2.77
C TYR A 77 -11.77 10.74 -4.13
N PRO A 78 -11.48 12.05 -4.19
CA PRO A 78 -10.97 12.91 -3.10
C PRO A 78 -12.05 13.48 -2.17
N LEU A 79 -13.32 13.13 -2.35
CA LEU A 79 -14.42 13.60 -1.50
C LEU A 79 -14.53 12.77 -0.21
N PRO A 80 -15.03 13.39 0.88
CA PRO A 80 -15.36 12.66 2.10
C PRO A 80 -16.54 11.72 1.87
N ILE A 81 -16.63 10.67 2.69
CA ILE A 81 -17.82 9.83 2.74
C ILE A 81 -18.83 10.54 3.66
N MET A 82 -20.02 10.84 3.14
CA MET A 82 -21.08 11.54 3.90
C MET A 82 -22.13 10.59 4.48
N GLN A 83 -22.01 9.30 4.21
CA GLN A 83 -22.95 8.25 4.62
C GLN A 83 -22.24 7.23 5.50
N GLU A 84 -23.01 6.54 6.35
CA GLU A 84 -22.48 5.42 7.12
C GLU A 84 -21.98 4.31 6.18
N ILE A 85 -20.75 3.84 6.42
CA ILE A 85 -20.15 2.74 5.68
C ILE A 85 -19.26 1.91 6.59
N ARG A 86 -19.30 0.58 6.41
CA ARG A 86 -18.28 -0.31 6.93
C ARG A 86 -17.31 -0.65 5.82
N CYS A 87 -16.04 -0.34 6.04
CA CYS A 87 -14.99 -0.54 5.06
C CYS A 87 -13.89 -1.41 5.66
N ALA A 88 -13.56 -2.50 4.98
CA ALA A 88 -12.45 -3.35 5.34
C ALA A 88 -11.54 -3.56 4.13
N VAL A 89 -10.24 -3.66 4.38
CA VAL A 89 -9.23 -4.04 3.39
C VAL A 89 -8.40 -5.16 3.96
N THR A 90 -8.21 -6.21 3.18
CA THR A 90 -7.39 -7.35 3.59
C THR A 90 -5.96 -7.14 3.12
N ILE A 91 -5.00 -7.26 4.02
CA ILE A 91 -3.58 -7.18 3.67
C ILE A 91 -3.01 -8.59 3.69
N LEU A 92 -2.68 -9.11 2.51
CA LEU A 92 -2.05 -10.42 2.36
C LEU A 92 -0.54 -10.24 2.26
N LYS A 93 0.19 -11.00 3.07
CA LYS A 93 1.65 -11.08 3.00
C LYS A 93 2.02 -12.08 1.90
N PRO A 94 2.77 -11.68 0.87
CA PRO A 94 3.23 -12.60 -0.16
C PRO A 94 4.10 -13.71 0.40
N LEU A 95 3.88 -14.93 -0.08
CA LEU A 95 4.65 -16.12 0.29
C LEU A 95 6.14 -15.96 -0.03
N SER A 96 6.48 -15.23 -1.10
CA SER A 96 7.87 -14.90 -1.45
C SER A 96 8.58 -14.02 -0.42
N MET A 97 7.83 -13.35 0.47
CA MET A 97 8.33 -12.50 1.55
C MET A 97 8.08 -13.13 2.93
N ALA A 98 7.77 -14.43 2.99
CA ALA A 98 7.41 -15.15 4.20
C ALA A 98 8.50 -15.12 5.28
N LYS A 99 9.79 -15.23 4.90
CA LYS A 99 10.90 -15.36 5.87
C LYS A 99 11.53 -14.04 6.37
N SER A 100 11.22 -12.88 5.79
CA SER A 100 11.98 -11.64 6.08
C SER A 100 11.16 -10.44 6.56
N ILE A 101 9.82 -10.52 6.58
CA ILE A 101 8.94 -9.40 6.95
C ILE A 101 8.05 -9.79 8.13
N TYR A 102 8.23 -9.09 9.25
CA TYR A 102 7.50 -9.29 10.52
C TYR A 102 6.69 -8.05 10.96
N GLU A 103 6.87 -6.92 10.27
CA GLU A 103 6.24 -5.65 10.60
C GLU A 103 5.50 -5.08 9.38
N LEU A 104 4.22 -4.75 9.57
CA LEU A 104 3.43 -3.94 8.66
C LEU A 104 3.52 -2.48 9.12
N ARG A 105 3.91 -1.58 8.22
CA ARG A 105 3.86 -0.13 8.47
C ARG A 105 2.74 0.49 7.64
N ILE A 106 1.80 1.15 8.30
CA ILE A 106 0.75 1.96 7.66
C ILE A 106 1.15 3.42 7.81
N ASN A 107 1.17 4.16 6.70
CA ASN A 107 1.40 5.61 6.71
C ASN A 107 0.08 6.32 6.36
N PHE A 108 -0.35 7.21 7.22
CA PHE A 108 -1.57 7.99 7.07
C PHE A 108 -1.27 9.25 6.27
N ARG A 109 -1.28 9.14 4.93
CA ARG A 109 -0.99 10.32 4.09
C ARG A 109 -2.06 11.38 4.24
N ILE A 110 -3.32 10.96 4.13
CA ILE A 110 -4.51 11.75 4.41
C ILE A 110 -5.41 10.84 5.25
N PHE A 111 -5.65 11.23 6.49
CA PHE A 111 -6.48 10.55 7.47
C PHE A 111 -7.26 11.60 8.26
N GLN A 112 -8.51 11.77 7.87
CA GLN A 112 -9.43 12.71 8.48
C GLN A 112 -10.76 11.98 8.69
N MET A 113 -11.14 11.84 9.95
CA MET A 113 -12.40 11.23 10.38
C MET A 113 -13.04 12.12 11.44
N SER A 114 -14.27 11.81 11.87
CA SER A 114 -14.92 12.49 12.99
C SER A 114 -14.05 12.49 14.24
N GLN A 115 -14.08 13.61 14.98
CA GLN A 115 -13.29 13.80 16.19
C GLN A 115 -13.76 12.86 17.33
N PRO A 116 -12.86 12.45 18.24
CA PRO A 116 -13.24 11.66 19.40
C PRO A 116 -14.16 12.46 20.35
N THR A 117 -15.14 11.77 20.94
CA THR A 117 -16.02 12.32 21.97
C THR A 117 -15.61 11.73 23.32
N PHE A 118 -15.14 12.58 24.25
CA PHE A 118 -14.58 12.13 25.54
C PHE A 118 -13.47 11.06 25.42
N GLY A 119 -12.66 11.14 24.37
CA GLY A 119 -11.59 10.16 24.11
C GLY A 119 -12.05 8.87 23.41
N HIS A 120 -13.34 8.77 23.06
CA HIS A 120 -13.89 7.62 22.34
C HIS A 120 -14.22 7.95 20.88
N CYS A 121 -13.85 7.04 19.98
CA CYS A 121 -14.17 7.09 18.56
C CYS A 121 -15.59 6.55 18.30
N SER A 122 -16.60 7.32 18.73
CA SER A 122 -18.01 6.88 18.74
C SER A 122 -18.76 7.09 17.42
N ILE A 123 -18.30 8.03 16.58
CA ILE A 123 -18.92 8.34 15.29
C ILE A 123 -18.19 7.58 14.18
N ASP A 124 -16.89 7.83 14.05
CA ASP A 124 -16.01 7.16 13.12
C ASP A 124 -14.89 6.47 13.87
N ALA A 125 -14.47 5.31 13.37
CA ALA A 125 -13.42 4.50 13.97
C ALA A 125 -12.56 3.83 12.89
N PHE A 126 -11.25 3.85 13.10
CA PHE A 126 -10.29 3.05 12.37
C PHE A 126 -9.62 2.06 13.32
N SER A 127 -9.58 0.80 12.91
CA SER A 127 -8.88 -0.26 13.61
C SER A 127 -8.22 -1.19 12.61
N VAL A 128 -7.02 -1.66 12.96
CA VAL A 128 -6.42 -2.84 12.35
C VAL A 128 -6.78 -4.03 13.23
N VAL A 129 -6.82 -5.23 12.66
CA VAL A 129 -7.09 -6.52 13.34
C VAL A 129 -5.97 -7.52 13.00
N ASP A 130 -5.88 -8.63 13.75
CA ASP A 130 -4.90 -9.74 13.56
C ASP A 130 -3.41 -9.39 13.76
N TYR A 131 -3.08 -8.75 14.89
CA TYR A 131 -1.71 -8.37 15.28
C TYR A 131 -1.51 -8.54 16.79
N ILE A 132 -0.26 -8.65 17.24
CA ILE A 132 0.10 -8.99 18.64
C ILE A 132 -0.25 -7.86 19.60
N GLU A 133 0.12 -6.64 19.22
CA GLU A 133 -0.05 -5.46 20.06
C GLU A 133 -1.52 -5.03 20.03
N ARG A 134 -2.06 -4.45 21.09
CA ARG A 134 -3.38 -3.81 21.02
C ARG A 134 -3.17 -2.35 20.65
N ILE A 135 -3.30 -2.03 19.37
CA ILE A 135 -3.29 -0.63 18.93
C ILE A 135 -4.71 -0.10 19.16
N PRO A 136 -4.84 1.04 19.86
CA PRO A 136 -6.15 1.59 20.14
C PRO A 136 -6.86 1.92 18.84
N VAL A 137 -8.19 1.86 18.88
CA VAL A 137 -9.02 2.46 17.83
C VAL A 137 -8.67 3.94 17.73
N ILE A 138 -8.38 4.40 16.51
CA ILE A 138 -8.05 5.81 16.25
C ILE A 138 -9.12 6.46 15.38
N CYS A 139 -9.27 7.77 15.55
CA CYS A 139 -10.18 8.64 14.78
C CYS A 139 -9.64 10.07 14.83
N GLY A 140 -10.39 11.04 14.28
CA GLY A 140 -9.95 12.43 14.14
C GLY A 140 -8.93 12.62 13.00
N ASN A 141 -8.04 13.61 13.15
CA ASN A 141 -7.00 13.93 12.19
C ASN A 141 -5.65 13.27 12.57
N ASN A 142 -5.12 12.42 11.69
CA ASN A 142 -3.82 11.76 11.85
C ASN A 142 -2.94 11.92 10.59
N ASP A 143 -3.14 12.98 9.82
CA ASP A 143 -2.37 13.30 8.62
C ASP A 143 -0.85 13.28 8.89
N GLY A 144 -0.10 12.62 8.01
CA GLY A 144 1.37 12.51 8.08
C GLY A 144 1.90 11.53 9.13
N LEU A 145 1.04 10.93 9.98
CA LEU A 145 1.47 9.97 10.99
C LEU A 145 1.64 8.56 10.41
N HIS A 146 2.16 7.64 11.24
CA HIS A 146 2.30 6.24 10.87
C HIS A 146 2.15 5.33 12.09
N SER A 147 1.72 4.10 11.83
CA SER A 147 1.64 3.03 12.83
C SER A 147 2.31 1.77 12.32
N LYS A 148 2.86 0.99 13.25
CA LYS A 148 3.57 -0.26 12.98
C LYS A 148 2.87 -1.40 13.68
N PHE A 149 2.68 -2.52 12.97
CA PHE A 149 1.92 -3.67 13.44
C PHE A 149 2.77 -4.92 13.26
N LYS A 150 3.01 -5.65 14.34
CA LYS A 150 3.68 -6.96 14.30
C LYS A 150 2.65 -8.07 14.29
N ARG A 151 2.74 -8.97 13.32
CA ARG A 151 1.82 -10.12 13.22
C ARG A 151 2.09 -11.11 14.35
N ASN A 152 1.03 -11.75 14.87
CA ASN A 152 1.15 -12.87 15.79
C ASN A 152 1.81 -14.07 15.10
N GLU A 153 2.99 -14.49 15.57
CA GLU A 153 3.72 -15.63 15.02
C GLU A 153 2.98 -16.97 15.24
N TYR A 154 1.96 -17.00 16.11
CA TYR A 154 1.12 -18.18 16.39
C TYR A 154 -0.08 -18.37 15.45
N SER A 155 -0.33 -17.51 14.46
CA SER A 155 -1.50 -17.65 13.56
C SER A 155 -1.22 -18.46 12.28
N ASN A 156 -0.12 -19.21 12.22
CA ASN A 156 0.28 -20.00 11.04
C ASN A 156 0.65 -21.45 11.40
N GLU A 157 -0.23 -22.13 12.15
CA GLU A 157 -0.38 -23.57 12.04
C GLU A 157 -1.81 -23.86 11.56
N GLU A 158 -2.04 -23.63 10.25
CA GLU A 158 -2.98 -24.37 9.38
C GLU A 158 -2.76 -23.98 7.91
#